data_AF-A0A453MUL1-F1
#
_entry.id   AF-A0A453MUL1-F1
#
_cell.length_a   1.000
_cell.length_b   1.000
_cell.length_c   1.000
_cell.angle_alpha   90.00
_cell.angle_beta   90.00
_cell.angle_gamma   90.00
#
_symmetry.space_group_name_H-M   'P 1'
#
loop_
_entity.id
_entity.type
_entity.pdbx_description
1 polymer ?
#
loop_
_entity_poly.entity_id
_entity_poly.type
_entity_poly.pdbx_seq_one_letter_code
_entity_poly.pdbx_strand_id
1 'polypeptide(L)' 'LFTAVNQALHIALDTDPRSYVFGEDVGFGGVFRCTTGLADRFGKQRVFNTPLCEQGIAGFAIGLAAMV' A
#
# COMPACT_ATOMS: atom_id res chain seq x y z
N LEU A 1 6.64 -7.94 -15.15
CA LEU A 1 5.22 -7.97 -14.74
C LEU A 1 5.00 -7.20 -13.45
N PHE A 2 5.67 -7.55 -12.33
CA PHE A 2 5.53 -6.79 -11.06
C PHE A 2 5.85 -5.29 -11.19
N THR A 3 6.78 -4.93 -12.08
CA THR A 3 7.17 -3.54 -12.34
C THR A 3 6.01 -2.69 -12.85
N ALA A 4 5.09 -3.25 -13.65
CA ALA A 4 3.90 -2.52 -14.11
C ALA A 4 2.94 -2.23 -12.95
N VAL A 5 2.77 -3.18 -12.02
CA VAL A 5 1.98 -2.99 -10.79
C VAL A 5 2.62 -1.89 -9.92
N ASN A 6 3.93 -1.96 -9.71
CA ASN A 6 4.66 -0.96 -8.95
C ASN A 6 4.52 0.45 -9.53
N GLN A 7 4.64 0.59 -10.86
CA GLN A 7 4.45 1.87 -11.53
C GLN A 7 3.01 2.40 -11.40
N ALA A 8 2.00 1.52 -11.52
CA ALA A 8 0.61 1.92 -11.30
C ALA A 8 0.36 2.44 -9.86
N LEU A 9 0.94 1.77 -8.85
CA LEU A 9 0.87 2.22 -7.45
C LEU A 9 1.61 3.53 -7.22
N HIS A 10 2.76 3.74 -7.87
CA HIS A 10 3.45 5.02 -7.85
C HIS A 10 2.55 6.14 -8.39
N ILE A 11 1.91 5.93 -9.55
CA ILE A 11 1.00 6.92 -10.13
C ILE A 11 -0.13 7.22 -9.14
N ALA A 12 -0.80 6.21 -8.60
CA ALA A 12 -1.92 6.41 -7.68
C ALA A 12 -1.54 7.20 -6.41
N LEU A 13 -0.40 6.86 -5.79
CA LEU A 13 0.10 7.54 -4.59
C LEU A 13 0.55 8.99 -4.85
N ASP A 14 1.03 9.28 -6.06
CA ASP A 14 1.48 10.61 -6.49
C ASP A 14 0.29 11.52 -6.86
N THR A 15 -0.72 10.97 -7.54
CA THR A 15 -1.86 11.76 -8.04
C THR A 15 -2.97 11.97 -7.04
N ASP A 16 -3.18 11.06 -6.09
CA ASP A 16 -4.20 11.20 -5.06
C ASP A 16 -3.57 11.14 -3.66
N PRO A 17 -3.55 12.26 -2.88
CA PRO A 17 -3.02 12.26 -1.52
C PRO A 17 -3.79 11.35 -0.55
N ARG A 18 -5.00 10.91 -0.93
CA ARG A 18 -5.86 10.02 -0.16
C ARG A 18 -5.60 8.53 -0.40
N SER A 19 -4.71 8.19 -1.33
CA SER A 19 -4.35 6.79 -1.60
C SER A 19 -3.45 6.21 -0.50
N TYR A 20 -3.63 4.94 -0.18
CA TYR A 20 -2.81 4.18 0.76
C TYR A 20 -2.47 2.82 0.18
N VAL A 21 -1.34 2.25 0.60
CA VAL A 21 -0.93 0.87 0.29
C VAL A 21 -0.59 0.18 1.60
N PHE A 22 -1.36 -0.82 1.99
CA PHE A 22 -1.11 -1.57 3.21
C PHE A 22 -1.45 -3.05 3.02
N GLY A 23 -0.86 -3.89 3.86
CA GLY A 23 -1.01 -5.33 3.83
C GLY A 23 0.19 -6.00 4.47
N GLU A 24 0.30 -7.31 4.34
CA GLU A 24 1.46 -8.05 4.84
C GLU A 24 2.69 -7.77 3.98
N ASP A 25 3.82 -7.49 4.63
CA ASP A 25 5.14 -7.35 4.00
C ASP A 25 5.30 -6.25 2.93
N VAL A 26 4.30 -5.40 2.71
CA VAL A 26 4.34 -4.36 1.67
C VAL A 26 5.38 -3.27 1.95
N GLY A 27 5.73 -3.04 3.22
CA GLY A 27 6.58 -1.94 3.66
C GLY A 27 8.02 -2.02 3.17
N PHE A 28 8.58 -3.23 3.03
CA PHE A 28 9.93 -3.42 2.45
C PHE A 28 9.89 -3.69 0.93
N GLY A 29 8.70 -3.83 0.36
CA GLY A 29 8.50 -4.03 -1.08
C GLY A 29 7.59 -5.19 -1.47
N GLY A 30 7.10 -5.96 -0.48
CA GLY A 30 6.29 -7.14 -0.69
C GLY A 30 7.12 -8.34 -1.15
N VAL A 31 6.62 -9.54 -0.88
CA VAL A 31 7.31 -10.80 -1.25
C VAL A 31 7.52 -10.96 -2.76
N PHE A 32 6.72 -10.27 -3.59
CA PHE A 32 6.85 -10.21 -5.05
C PHE A 32 7.42 -8.90 -5.60
N ARG A 33 7.93 -8.01 -4.75
CA ARG A 33 8.54 -6.71 -5.12
C ARG A 33 7.58 -5.70 -5.76
N CYS A 34 6.27 -5.90 -5.68
CA CYS A 34 5.28 -4.99 -6.25
C CYS A 34 5.27 -3.60 -5.58
N THR A 35 5.72 -3.48 -4.33
CA THR A 35 5.67 -2.21 -3.56
C THR A 35 7.07 -1.67 -3.23
N THR A 36 8.13 -2.19 -3.86
CA THR A 36 9.50 -1.75 -3.62
C THR A 36 9.64 -0.23 -3.82
N GLY A 37 10.27 0.44 -2.86
CA GLY A 37 10.56 1.88 -2.89
C GLY A 37 9.36 2.80 -2.59
N LEU A 38 8.14 2.26 -2.46
CA LEU A 38 6.95 3.08 -2.19
C LEU A 38 7.01 3.72 -0.79
N ALA A 39 7.39 2.96 0.24
CA ALA A 39 7.48 3.47 1.60
C ALA A 39 8.58 4.54 1.77
N ASP A 40 9.68 4.42 1.05
CA ASP A 40 10.77 5.39 1.07
C ASP A 40 10.35 6.71 0.40
N ARG A 41 9.61 6.64 -0.71
CA ARG A 41 9.15 7.83 -1.45
C ARG A 41 7.94 8.52 -0.81
N PHE A 42 6.93 7.76 -0.39
CA PHE A 42 5.63 8.30 0.05
C PHE A 42 5.44 8.28 1.58
N GLY A 43 6.41 7.72 2.31
CA GLY A 43 6.42 7.68 3.77
C GLY A 43 5.62 6.52 4.36
N LYS A 44 6.05 6.09 5.55
CA LYS A 44 5.45 4.97 6.31
C LYS A 44 4.01 5.23 6.79
N GLN A 45 3.52 6.46 6.68
CA GLN A 45 2.12 6.79 7.01
C GLN A 45 1.15 6.37 5.90
N ARG A 46 1.62 6.29 4.65
CA ARG A 46 0.82 5.91 3.48
C ARG A 46 1.12 4.52 2.94
N VAL A 47 2.29 3.99 3.27
CA VAL A 47 2.72 2.64 2.87
C VAL A 47 3.24 1.88 4.09
N PHE A 48 2.48 0.89 4.59
CA PHE A 48 2.78 0.22 5.87
C PHE A 48 2.30 -1.22 5.95
N ASN A 49 2.93 -1.98 6.86
CA ASN A 49 2.55 -3.36 7.13
C ASN A 49 1.32 -3.45 8.05
N THR A 50 0.48 -4.43 7.82
CA THR A 50 -0.58 -4.85 8.75
C THR A 50 -0.18 -6.10 9.52
N PRO A 51 -0.88 -6.45 10.62
CA PRO A 51 -0.84 -7.79 11.17
C PRO A 51 -1.25 -8.86 10.13
N LEU A 52 -0.84 -10.10 10.37
CA LEU A 52 -1.19 -11.26 9.55
C LEU A 52 -2.65 -11.67 9.83
N CYS A 53 -3.58 -11.01 9.15
CA CYS A 53 -5.02 -11.14 9.37
C CYS A 53 -5.80 -10.51 8.20
N GLU A 54 -6.16 -11.32 7.22
CA GLU A 54 -6.75 -10.87 5.95
C GLU A 54 -8.13 -10.23 6.15
N GLN A 55 -8.95 -10.77 7.05
CA GLN A 55 -10.23 -10.17 7.42
C GLN A 55 -10.05 -8.78 8.06
N GLY A 56 -8.95 -8.60 8.81
CA GLY A 56 -8.58 -7.32 9.41
C GLY A 56 -8.14 -6.31 8.35
N ILE A 57 -7.34 -6.75 7.38
CA ILE A 57 -6.92 -5.93 6.23
C ILE A 57 -8.14 -5.41 5.46
N ALA A 58 -9.07 -6.30 5.11
CA ALA A 58 -10.27 -5.93 4.37
C ALA A 58 -11.20 -5.00 5.19
N GLY A 59 -11.44 -5.32 6.47
CA GLY A 59 -12.26 -4.49 7.35
C GLY A 59 -11.66 -3.09 7.57
N PHE A 60 -10.34 -3.02 7.76
CA PHE A 60 -9.62 -1.75 7.86
C PHE A 60 -9.72 -0.93 6.57
N ALA A 61 -9.59 -1.57 5.40
CA ALA A 61 -9.75 -0.92 4.10
C ALA A 61 -11.14 -0.30 3.92
N ILE A 62 -12.19 -1.00 4.34
CA ILE A 62 -13.58 -0.49 4.31
C ILE A 62 -13.73 0.74 5.21
N GLY A 63 -13.22 0.66 6.45
CA GLY A 63 -13.26 1.77 7.39
C GLY A 63 -12.51 3.00 6.88
N LEU A 64 -11.31 2.79 6.32
CA LEU A 64 -10.52 3.84 5.69
C LEU A 64 -11.30 4.47 4.52
N ALA A 65 -11.80 3.67 3.59
CA ALA A 65 -12.52 4.19 2.41
C ALA A 65 -13.80 4.97 2.76
N ALA A 66 -14.42 4.71 3.91
CA ALA A 66 -15.58 5.47 4.37
C ALA A 66 -15.24 6.87 4.92
N MET A 67 -13.97 7.14 5.24
CA MET A 67 -13.51 8.37 5.90
C MET A 67 -12.68 9.29 4.99
N VAL A 68 -12.10 8.76 3.91
CA VAL A 68 -11.13 9.47 3.06
C VAL A 68 -11.77 9.98 1.77
#